data_AF-A0A0J7KFM9-F1
#
_entry.id   AF-A0A0J7KFM9-F1
#
_cell.length_a   1.000
_cell.length_b   1.000
_cell.length_c   1.000
_cell.angle_alpha   90.00
_cell.angle_beta   90.00
_cell.angle_gamma   90.00
#
_symmetry.space_group_name_H-M   'P 1'
#
loop_
_entity.id
_entity.type
_entity.pdbx_description
1 polymer ?
#
loop_
_entity_poly.entity_id
_entity_poly.type
_entity_poly.pdbx_seq_one_letter_code
_entity_poly.pdbx_strand_id
1 'polypeptide(L)'
;MKIRYWKWKIAYSGSSGIGAELARQYAGPGIAVTLWGRNRRRLSQIAAEIQAKGATVFTRQIDLEDSAEAIKAFAETDDELPVDVAILAAGLSHLRSAGKLIESAESALAMAQVNFTTPVVMACEAAERMGRRRRGSIAFIGSVASFHDLPQASVYSGTKSEGFPCKIVAVDLGGTHARFAIATIDKERVLHVEEPVTFKCAEYDSLASAWKAFEDVLGYPTPRRAGIAVACPLAAVAHAVAHLDEKNFRHLCGPEEPLPKHAGISIVGPGTGLGVALLIRPKGAHYQVLETEGGHVAFAPQDEIEDKILEVVRKGLCRVSSERIVSGPGLANIYKALGQIKGVEILETIDDRTLWQKALEGTDSLAREALDRFCLALGSVAGDLALAQGSSALVIGGGVGFRISHYLEKSGFAERFQAKGRFNHLMQKFPVKVITHPEPGLFGAAAAYATKSA
;
A
#
# COMPACT_ATOMS: atom_id res chain seq x y z
N MET A 1 8.44 -3.47 -58.14
CA MET A 1 7.36 -3.14 -57.18
C MET A 1 8.00 -2.92 -55.81
N LYS A 2 8.21 -1.67 -55.37
CA LYS A 2 8.94 -1.37 -54.12
C LYS A 2 8.01 -1.64 -52.92
N ILE A 3 8.31 -2.68 -52.15
CA ILE A 3 7.64 -3.00 -50.88
C ILE A 3 7.93 -1.85 -49.90
N ARG A 4 6.93 -1.02 -49.59
CA ARG A 4 7.04 0.04 -48.57
C ARG A 4 6.98 -0.62 -47.19
N TYR A 5 8.07 -0.57 -46.44
CA TYR A 5 8.08 -0.94 -45.02
C TYR A 5 7.43 0.19 -44.21
N TRP A 6 6.34 -0.12 -43.50
CA TRP A 6 5.67 0.80 -42.59
C TRP A 6 6.40 0.83 -41.25
N LYS A 7 6.51 2.02 -40.64
CA LYS A 7 7.16 2.19 -39.33
C LYS A 7 6.24 1.69 -38.20
N TRP A 8 4.93 1.96 -38.32
CA TRP A 8 3.87 1.51 -37.41
C TRP A 8 2.52 1.40 -38.13
N LYS A 9 1.71 0.37 -37.82
CA LYS A 9 0.26 0.33 -38.12
C LYS A 9 -0.57 0.55 -36.86
N ILE A 10 -1.48 1.52 -36.91
CA ILE A 10 -2.35 1.89 -35.78
C ILE A 10 -3.82 1.72 -36.18
N ALA A 11 -4.60 1.06 -35.33
CA ALA A 11 -6.04 0.93 -35.50
C ALA A 11 -6.77 1.72 -34.40
N TYR A 12 -7.76 2.54 -34.80
CA TYR A 12 -8.53 3.40 -33.90
C TYR A 12 -10.01 3.03 -33.95
N SER A 13 -10.64 2.87 -32.77
CA SER A 13 -12.10 2.90 -32.67
C SER A 13 -12.59 4.32 -32.34
N GLY A 14 -13.43 4.89 -33.20
CA GLY A 14 -14.09 6.18 -32.98
C GLY A 14 -13.80 7.19 -34.08
N SER A 15 -14.85 7.63 -34.78
CA SER A 15 -14.77 8.62 -35.86
C SER A 15 -15.01 10.07 -35.40
N SER A 16 -14.76 10.39 -34.12
CA SER A 16 -14.94 11.72 -33.51
C SER A 16 -14.18 11.86 -32.20
N GLY A 17 -14.03 13.10 -31.69
CA GLY A 17 -13.45 13.36 -30.38
C GLY A 17 -11.99 12.90 -30.26
N ILE A 18 -11.66 12.28 -29.13
CA ILE A 18 -10.29 11.84 -28.77
C ILE A 18 -9.73 10.87 -29.80
N GLY A 19 -10.51 9.88 -30.26
CA GLY A 19 -10.07 8.90 -31.26
C GLY A 19 -9.68 9.54 -32.59
N ALA A 20 -10.47 10.51 -33.07
CA ALA A 20 -10.18 11.25 -34.30
C ALA A 20 -8.92 12.12 -34.17
N GLU A 21 -8.73 12.77 -33.02
CA GLU A 21 -7.58 13.64 -32.79
C GLU A 21 -6.28 12.85 -32.65
N LEU A 22 -6.28 11.74 -31.93
CA LEU A 22 -5.13 10.84 -31.88
C LEU A 22 -4.76 10.35 -33.29
N ALA A 23 -5.73 9.95 -34.11
CA ALA A 23 -5.47 9.56 -35.49
C ALA A 23 -4.78 10.67 -36.30
N ARG A 24 -5.14 11.94 -36.09
CA ARG A 24 -4.47 13.08 -36.74
C ARG A 24 -3.05 13.32 -36.26
N GLN A 25 -2.76 13.07 -34.98
CA GLN A 25 -1.44 13.32 -34.40
C GLN A 25 -0.43 12.25 -34.78
N TYR A 26 -0.85 10.98 -34.82
CA TYR A 26 0.03 9.88 -35.21
C TYR A 26 0.19 9.72 -36.73
N ALA A 27 -0.63 10.40 -37.53
CA ALA A 27 -0.56 10.33 -38.98
C ALA A 27 0.69 11.02 -39.54
N GLY A 28 1.42 10.30 -40.39
CA GLY A 28 2.56 10.82 -41.13
C GLY A 28 3.10 9.80 -42.16
N PRO A 29 4.14 10.16 -42.92
CA PRO A 29 4.76 9.26 -43.89
C PRO A 29 5.22 7.95 -43.26
N GLY A 30 4.87 6.83 -43.89
CA GLY A 30 5.25 5.49 -43.40
C GLY A 30 4.40 4.97 -42.23
N ILE A 31 3.30 5.66 -41.88
CA ILE A 31 2.29 5.17 -40.93
C ILE A 31 1.06 4.69 -41.69
N ALA A 32 0.56 3.51 -41.30
CA ALA A 32 -0.73 2.99 -41.76
C ALA A 32 -1.78 3.14 -40.65
N VAL A 33 -2.92 3.74 -40.95
CA VAL A 33 -4.00 4.01 -40.00
C VAL A 33 -5.28 3.31 -40.46
N THR A 34 -5.89 2.52 -39.58
CA THR A 34 -7.24 1.99 -39.81
C THR A 34 -8.22 2.71 -38.90
N LEU A 35 -9.20 3.41 -39.48
CA LEU A 35 -10.24 4.12 -38.75
C LEU A 35 -11.51 3.28 -38.70
N TRP A 36 -12.01 3.02 -37.49
CA TRP A 36 -13.28 2.35 -37.24
C TRP A 36 -14.33 3.32 -36.71
N GLY A 37 -15.56 3.19 -37.18
CA GLY A 37 -16.68 3.93 -36.62
C GLY A 37 -17.97 3.76 -37.41
N ARG A 38 -19.09 4.21 -36.84
CA ARG A 38 -20.42 4.02 -37.44
C ARG A 38 -20.73 5.00 -38.56
N ASN A 39 -20.12 6.19 -38.54
CA ASN A 39 -20.46 7.28 -39.46
C ASN A 39 -19.49 7.35 -40.64
N ARG A 40 -19.93 6.83 -41.79
CA ARG A 40 -19.13 6.80 -43.03
C ARG A 40 -18.64 8.17 -43.47
N ARG A 41 -19.46 9.23 -43.36
CA ARG A 41 -19.08 10.59 -43.76
C ARG A 41 -17.93 11.13 -42.90
N ARG A 42 -17.99 10.94 -41.59
CA ARG A 42 -16.91 11.35 -40.66
C ARG A 42 -15.62 10.56 -40.90
N LEU A 43 -15.74 9.24 -41.11
CA LEU A 43 -14.60 8.40 -41.46
C LEU A 43 -13.91 8.88 -42.73
N SER A 44 -14.67 9.16 -43.79
CA SER A 44 -14.13 9.68 -45.05
C SER A 44 -13.45 11.04 -44.89
N GLN A 45 -14.03 11.93 -44.07
CA GLN A 45 -13.44 13.24 -43.79
C GLN A 45 -12.08 13.12 -43.08
N ILE A 46 -12.03 12.39 -41.96
CA ILE A 46 -10.78 12.20 -41.19
C ILE A 46 -9.75 11.46 -42.05
N ALA A 47 -10.19 10.48 -42.85
CA ALA A 47 -9.29 9.77 -43.75
C ALA A 47 -8.62 10.71 -44.75
N ALA A 48 -9.37 11.63 -45.37
CA ALA A 48 -8.80 12.63 -46.27
C ALA A 48 -7.81 13.56 -45.56
N GLU A 49 -8.13 14.01 -44.34
CA GLU A 49 -7.27 14.88 -43.53
C GLU A 49 -5.93 14.22 -43.21
N ILE A 50 -5.93 12.93 -42.81
CA ILE A 50 -4.70 12.24 -42.42
C ILE A 50 -3.95 11.66 -43.64
N GLN A 51 -4.63 11.37 -44.75
CA GLN A 51 -3.99 11.06 -46.05
C GLN A 51 -3.18 12.25 -46.54
N ALA A 52 -3.69 13.48 -46.40
CA ALA A 52 -2.96 14.69 -46.76
C ALA A 52 -1.65 14.87 -45.97
N LYS A 53 -1.54 14.26 -44.78
CA LYS A 53 -0.30 14.21 -43.97
C LYS A 53 0.68 13.11 -44.40
N GLY A 54 0.34 12.32 -45.43
CA GLY A 54 1.19 11.25 -45.97
C GLY A 54 1.00 9.88 -45.33
N ALA A 55 0.00 9.71 -44.44
CA ALA A 55 -0.37 8.40 -43.91
C ALA A 55 -1.14 7.57 -44.95
N THR A 56 -1.04 6.25 -44.86
CA THR A 56 -1.92 5.34 -45.60
C THR A 56 -3.11 5.00 -44.74
N VAL A 57 -4.33 5.12 -45.29
CA VAL A 57 -5.55 5.07 -44.49
C VAL A 57 -6.52 4.04 -45.01
N PHE A 58 -7.05 3.25 -44.09
CA PHE A 58 -8.13 2.31 -44.28
C PHE A 58 -9.31 2.74 -43.42
N THR A 59 -10.53 2.52 -43.89
CA THR A 59 -11.75 2.80 -43.12
C THR A 59 -12.60 1.53 -43.04
N ARG A 60 -13.14 1.23 -41.86
CA ARG A 60 -14.20 0.22 -41.68
C ARG A 60 -15.37 0.85 -40.97
N GLN A 61 -16.55 0.63 -41.53
CA GLN A 61 -17.79 0.98 -40.84
C GLN A 61 -18.14 -0.20 -39.91
N ILE A 62 -18.07 0.04 -38.60
CA ILE A 62 -18.29 -0.99 -37.57
C ILE A 62 -19.22 -0.40 -36.52
N ASP A 63 -20.25 -1.14 -36.14
CA ASP A 63 -21.02 -0.88 -34.92
C ASP A 63 -20.46 -1.71 -33.76
N LEU A 64 -20.07 -1.04 -32.67
CA LEU A 64 -19.55 -1.73 -31.49
C LEU A 64 -20.66 -2.33 -30.63
N GLU A 65 -21.93 -2.14 -30.98
CA GLU A 65 -23.02 -2.91 -30.39
C GLU A 65 -23.00 -4.38 -30.88
N ASP A 66 -22.39 -4.66 -32.04
CA ASP A 66 -22.15 -6.02 -32.55
C ASP A 66 -20.70 -6.45 -32.29
N SER A 67 -20.48 -7.17 -31.18
CA SER A 67 -19.15 -7.72 -30.85
C SER A 67 -18.62 -8.70 -31.89
N ALA A 68 -19.48 -9.50 -32.51
CA ALA A 68 -19.04 -10.55 -33.43
C ALA A 68 -18.50 -9.91 -34.72
N GLU A 69 -19.20 -8.90 -35.24
CA GLU A 69 -18.73 -8.09 -36.37
C GLU A 69 -17.43 -7.35 -36.01
N ALA A 70 -17.34 -6.76 -34.82
CA ALA A 70 -16.15 -6.02 -34.39
C ALA A 70 -14.90 -6.90 -34.26
N ILE A 71 -15.02 -8.10 -33.70
CA ILE A 71 -13.92 -9.10 -33.62
C ILE A 71 -13.49 -9.50 -35.03
N LYS A 72 -14.45 -9.85 -35.90
CA LYS A 72 -14.18 -10.23 -37.29
C LYS A 72 -13.48 -9.10 -38.05
N ALA A 73 -13.91 -7.86 -37.88
CA ALA A 73 -13.30 -6.71 -38.55
C ALA A 73 -11.90 -6.39 -38.01
N PHE A 74 -11.64 -6.62 -36.71
CA PHE A 74 -10.29 -6.56 -36.16
C PHE A 74 -9.40 -7.61 -36.82
N ALA A 75 -9.90 -8.86 -36.90
CA ALA A 75 -9.22 -9.98 -37.50
C ALA A 75 -8.79 -9.69 -38.94
N GLU A 76 -9.74 -9.29 -39.79
CA GLU A 76 -9.49 -8.93 -41.18
C GLU A 76 -8.50 -7.75 -41.29
N THR A 77 -8.57 -6.78 -40.37
CA THR A 77 -7.62 -5.66 -40.33
C THR A 77 -6.19 -6.13 -40.04
N ASP A 78 -6.00 -7.04 -39.07
CA ASP A 78 -4.68 -7.56 -38.72
C ASP A 78 -4.12 -8.52 -39.79
N ASP A 79 -5.00 -9.28 -40.46
CA ASP A 79 -4.62 -10.19 -41.55
C ASP A 79 -4.14 -9.43 -42.81
N GLU A 80 -4.78 -8.29 -43.15
CA GLU A 80 -4.35 -7.46 -44.29
C GLU A 80 -2.99 -6.80 -44.06
N LEU A 81 -2.76 -6.29 -42.85
CA LEU A 81 -1.48 -5.74 -42.44
C LEU A 81 -1.42 -5.80 -40.90
N PRO A 82 -0.40 -6.43 -40.28
CA PRO A 82 -0.34 -6.59 -38.83
C PRO A 82 -0.44 -5.26 -38.07
N VAL A 83 -1.30 -5.19 -37.06
CA VAL A 83 -1.53 -4.02 -36.22
C VAL A 83 -0.46 -3.94 -35.14
N ASP A 84 0.29 -2.85 -35.07
CA ASP A 84 1.27 -2.62 -34.00
C ASP A 84 0.63 -1.98 -32.76
N VAL A 85 -0.38 -1.12 -32.95
CA VAL A 85 -1.06 -0.41 -31.86
C VAL A 85 -2.57 -0.42 -32.09
N ALA A 86 -3.33 -0.95 -31.13
CA ALA A 86 -4.79 -0.88 -31.11
C ALA A 86 -5.26 0.12 -30.05
N ILE A 87 -6.01 1.15 -30.46
CA ILE A 87 -6.55 2.19 -29.58
C ILE A 87 -8.08 2.09 -29.56
N LEU A 88 -8.61 1.61 -28.44
CA LEU A 88 -10.03 1.37 -28.21
C LEU A 88 -10.65 2.59 -27.50
N ALA A 89 -10.93 3.64 -28.29
CA ALA A 89 -11.37 4.95 -27.85
C ALA A 89 -12.87 5.24 -27.99
N ALA A 90 -13.66 4.32 -28.54
CA ALA A 90 -15.08 4.55 -28.74
C ALA A 90 -15.85 4.51 -27.42
N GLY A 91 -16.93 5.27 -27.33
CA GLY A 91 -17.83 5.20 -26.19
C GLY A 91 -19.15 5.94 -26.39
N LEU A 92 -20.15 5.53 -25.62
CA LEU A 92 -21.45 6.15 -25.47
C LEU A 92 -21.57 6.75 -24.06
N SER A 93 -22.09 7.97 -23.96
CA SER A 93 -22.38 8.63 -22.68
C SER A 93 -23.84 9.10 -22.67
N HIS A 94 -24.77 8.15 -22.61
CA HIS A 94 -26.19 8.50 -22.52
C HIS A 94 -26.51 9.00 -21.12
N LEU A 95 -27.21 10.13 -21.03
CA LEU A 95 -27.71 10.67 -19.78
C LEU A 95 -29.09 10.07 -19.46
N ARG A 96 -29.44 10.02 -18.17
CA ARG A 96 -30.81 9.68 -17.75
C ARG A 96 -31.82 10.68 -18.33
N SER A 97 -33.01 10.20 -18.69
CA SER A 97 -34.10 11.06 -19.14
C SER A 97 -34.64 11.94 -17.99
N ALA A 98 -35.16 13.12 -18.31
CA ALA A 98 -35.74 14.03 -17.33
C ALA A 98 -36.85 13.35 -16.51
N GLY A 99 -36.79 13.50 -15.18
CA GLY A 99 -37.75 12.89 -14.25
C GLY A 99 -37.53 11.40 -13.94
N LYS A 100 -36.49 10.76 -14.49
CA LYS A 100 -36.11 9.38 -14.15
C LYS A 100 -34.95 9.35 -13.16
N LEU A 101 -34.96 8.35 -12.28
CA LEU A 101 -33.90 8.15 -11.29
C LEU A 101 -32.60 7.64 -11.92
N ILE A 102 -32.69 6.77 -12.95
CA ILE A 102 -31.57 6.11 -13.63
C ILE A 102 -31.83 5.94 -15.14
N GLU A 103 -30.77 5.63 -15.91
CA GLU A 103 -30.84 5.27 -17.33
C GLU A 103 -31.69 4.01 -17.60
N SER A 104 -32.28 3.89 -18.78
CA SER A 104 -33.08 2.70 -19.15
C SER A 104 -32.20 1.45 -19.28
N ALA A 105 -32.77 0.26 -19.06
CA ALA A 105 -32.06 -1.01 -19.20
C ALA A 105 -31.47 -1.19 -20.62
N GLU A 106 -32.20 -0.79 -21.65
CA GLU A 106 -31.72 -0.80 -23.04
C GLU A 106 -30.50 0.10 -23.23
N SER A 107 -30.57 1.34 -22.74
CA SER A 107 -29.44 2.28 -22.80
C SER A 107 -28.24 1.77 -22.00
N ALA A 108 -28.50 1.13 -20.86
CA ALA A 108 -27.47 0.53 -20.03
C ALA A 108 -26.76 -0.64 -20.70
N LEU A 109 -27.51 -1.54 -21.34
CA LEU A 109 -26.96 -2.65 -22.11
C LEU A 109 -26.14 -2.15 -23.30
N ALA A 110 -26.65 -1.17 -24.05
CA ALA A 110 -25.90 -0.57 -25.16
C ALA A 110 -24.60 0.12 -24.69
N MET A 111 -24.65 0.87 -23.58
CA MET A 111 -23.45 1.47 -23.00
C MET A 111 -22.44 0.42 -22.51
N ALA A 112 -22.89 -0.64 -21.83
CA ALA A 112 -22.01 -1.73 -21.41
C ALA A 112 -21.37 -2.43 -22.61
N GLN A 113 -22.15 -2.66 -23.66
CA GLN A 113 -21.68 -3.28 -24.89
C GLN A 113 -20.58 -2.44 -25.57
N VAL A 114 -20.83 -1.14 -25.76
CA VAL A 114 -19.92 -0.25 -26.52
C VAL A 114 -18.73 0.23 -25.71
N ASN A 115 -18.90 0.51 -24.41
CA ASN A 115 -17.84 1.07 -23.57
C ASN A 115 -16.91 0.01 -22.99
N PHE A 116 -17.39 -1.23 -22.88
CA PHE A 116 -16.73 -2.30 -22.12
C PHE A 116 -16.65 -3.60 -22.91
N THR A 117 -17.78 -4.29 -23.13
CA THR A 117 -17.78 -5.68 -23.62
C THR A 117 -17.08 -5.80 -24.97
N THR A 118 -17.48 -4.99 -25.96
CA THR A 118 -16.90 -5.03 -27.31
C THR A 118 -15.41 -4.64 -27.31
N PRO A 119 -14.97 -3.54 -26.67
CA PRO A 119 -13.55 -3.25 -26.49
C PRO A 119 -12.75 -4.40 -25.87
N VAL A 120 -13.25 -5.03 -24.80
CA VAL A 120 -12.55 -6.14 -24.13
C VAL A 120 -12.38 -7.33 -25.06
N VAL A 121 -13.43 -7.78 -25.76
CA VAL A 121 -13.33 -8.93 -26.67
C VAL A 121 -12.48 -8.63 -27.90
N MET A 122 -12.49 -7.40 -28.41
CA MET A 122 -11.55 -6.96 -29.44
C MET A 122 -10.10 -6.97 -28.95
N ALA A 123 -9.87 -6.57 -27.70
CA ALA A 123 -8.54 -6.63 -27.10
C ALA A 123 -8.06 -8.06 -26.89
N CYS A 124 -8.95 -9.01 -26.56
CA CYS A 124 -8.60 -10.44 -26.52
C CYS A 124 -8.12 -10.94 -27.89
N GLU A 125 -8.85 -10.65 -28.97
CA GLU A 125 -8.45 -11.00 -30.34
C GLU A 125 -7.11 -10.35 -30.72
N ALA A 126 -6.94 -9.06 -30.39
CA ALA A 126 -5.69 -8.33 -30.59
C ALA A 126 -4.53 -8.97 -29.83
N ALA A 127 -4.73 -9.30 -28.56
CA ALA A 127 -3.71 -9.86 -27.69
C ALA A 127 -3.27 -11.26 -28.15
N GLU A 128 -4.20 -12.10 -28.60
CA GLU A 128 -3.88 -13.43 -29.12
C GLU A 128 -2.95 -13.31 -30.35
N ARG A 129 -3.28 -12.42 -31.29
CA ARG A 129 -2.50 -12.21 -32.52
C ARG A 129 -1.17 -11.53 -32.25
N MET A 130 -1.17 -10.47 -31.45
CA MET A 130 0.04 -9.74 -31.04
C MET A 130 0.99 -10.64 -30.24
N GLY A 131 0.44 -11.51 -29.38
CA GLY A 131 1.19 -12.50 -28.61
C GLY A 131 1.92 -13.51 -29.50
N ARG A 132 1.26 -14.06 -30.53
CA ARG A 132 1.87 -14.99 -31.49
C ARG A 132 3.10 -14.39 -32.20
N ARG A 133 3.04 -13.11 -32.56
CA ARG A 133 4.16 -12.36 -33.18
C ARG A 133 5.10 -11.68 -32.17
N ARG A 134 4.82 -11.77 -30.87
CA ARG A 134 5.55 -11.14 -29.76
C ARG A 134 5.77 -9.62 -29.91
N ARG A 135 4.81 -8.94 -30.55
CA ARG A 135 4.88 -7.51 -30.84
C ARG A 135 3.49 -6.91 -30.99
N GLY A 136 3.23 -5.87 -30.21
CA GLY A 136 2.03 -5.05 -30.30
C GLY A 136 1.69 -4.38 -28.97
N SER A 137 0.88 -3.34 -29.04
CA SER A 137 0.38 -2.58 -27.89
C SER A 137 -1.13 -2.37 -27.99
N ILE A 138 -1.84 -2.47 -26.87
CA ILE A 138 -3.28 -2.23 -26.79
C ILE A 138 -3.50 -1.11 -25.76
N ALA A 139 -4.32 -0.13 -26.12
CA ALA A 139 -4.68 0.99 -25.25
C ALA A 139 -6.19 1.17 -25.19
N PHE A 140 -6.71 1.33 -23.98
CA PHE A 140 -8.11 1.66 -23.71
C PHE A 140 -8.23 3.13 -23.31
N ILE A 141 -9.31 3.79 -23.74
CA ILE A 141 -9.65 5.13 -23.26
C ILE A 141 -10.72 5.05 -22.16
N GLY A 142 -10.27 5.31 -20.93
CA GLY A 142 -11.10 5.43 -19.72
C GLY A 142 -11.74 6.81 -19.55
N SER A 143 -12.26 7.08 -18.35
CA SER A 143 -12.89 8.37 -17.99
C SER A 143 -12.61 8.72 -16.54
N VAL A 144 -12.52 10.02 -16.21
CA VAL A 144 -12.50 10.47 -14.80
C VAL A 144 -13.79 10.10 -14.05
N ALA A 145 -14.90 9.91 -14.79
CA ALA A 145 -16.18 9.44 -14.25
C ALA A 145 -16.12 7.98 -13.74
N SER A 146 -15.00 7.29 -13.95
CA SER A 146 -14.73 5.98 -13.33
C SER A 146 -14.37 6.11 -11.84
N PHE A 147 -13.94 7.30 -11.40
CA PHE A 147 -13.58 7.61 -10.01
C PHE A 147 -14.70 8.31 -9.24
N HIS A 148 -15.67 8.91 -9.95
CA HIS A 148 -16.79 9.65 -9.38
C HIS A 148 -18.09 9.29 -10.10
N ASP A 149 -19.09 8.85 -9.35
CA ASP A 149 -20.44 8.64 -9.89
C ASP A 149 -21.02 9.99 -10.32
N LEU A 150 -21.30 10.13 -11.62
CA LEU A 150 -22.06 11.26 -12.12
C LEU A 150 -23.56 10.99 -11.87
N PRO A 151 -24.28 11.83 -11.09
CA PRO A 151 -25.70 11.58 -10.76
C PRO A 151 -26.65 11.51 -11.97
N GLN A 152 -26.19 11.94 -13.15
CA GLN A 152 -26.94 11.90 -14.40
C GLN A 152 -26.46 10.83 -15.39
N ALA A 153 -25.38 10.10 -15.07
CA ALA A 153 -24.69 9.16 -15.96
C ALA A 153 -24.07 7.99 -15.18
N SER A 154 -24.81 7.42 -14.22
CA SER A 154 -24.31 6.41 -13.29
C SER A 154 -23.94 5.11 -14.01
N VAL A 155 -24.66 4.75 -15.07
CA VAL A 155 -24.32 3.57 -15.86
C VAL A 155 -23.05 3.81 -16.68
N TYR A 156 -22.88 5.01 -17.25
CA TYR A 156 -21.64 5.38 -17.94
C TYR A 156 -20.40 5.24 -17.02
N SER A 157 -20.47 5.77 -15.79
CA SER A 157 -19.44 5.61 -14.76
C SER A 157 -19.12 4.13 -14.50
N GLY A 158 -20.15 3.30 -14.36
CA GLY A 158 -20.00 1.85 -14.19
C GLY A 158 -19.25 1.18 -15.35
N THR A 159 -19.63 1.50 -16.59
CA THR A 159 -19.04 0.89 -17.80
C THR A 159 -17.59 1.31 -18.11
N LYS A 160 -17.04 2.30 -17.38
CA LYS A 160 -15.66 2.77 -17.55
C LYS A 160 -14.73 2.37 -16.40
N SER A 161 -15.22 1.65 -15.39
CA SER A 161 -14.52 1.38 -14.12
C SER A 161 -13.57 0.17 -14.09
N GLU A 162 -13.10 -0.31 -15.24
CA GLU A 162 -12.28 -1.53 -15.31
C GLU A 162 -10.80 -1.32 -14.87
N GLY A 163 -10.33 -2.09 -13.88
CA GLY A 163 -8.90 -2.37 -13.65
C GLY A 163 -7.99 -1.22 -13.17
N PHE A 164 -8.54 -0.08 -12.77
CA PHE A 164 -7.73 1.06 -12.31
C PHE A 164 -7.50 1.04 -10.79
N PRO A 165 -6.38 1.64 -10.33
CA PRO A 165 -6.09 1.78 -8.92
C PRO A 165 -7.27 2.41 -8.17
N CYS A 166 -7.77 1.74 -7.14
CA CYS A 166 -8.84 2.25 -6.30
C CYS A 166 -8.27 3.08 -5.15
N LYS A 167 -8.91 4.21 -4.85
CA LYS A 167 -8.61 4.98 -3.64
C LYS A 167 -9.42 4.43 -2.47
N ILE A 168 -8.80 4.35 -1.31
CA ILE A 168 -9.45 4.05 -0.03
C ILE A 168 -9.01 5.06 1.03
N VAL A 169 -9.78 5.20 2.10
CA VAL A 169 -9.30 5.86 3.32
C VAL A 169 -8.53 4.83 4.16
N ALA A 170 -7.24 5.05 4.36
CA ALA A 170 -6.45 4.30 5.33
C ALA A 170 -6.50 5.04 6.67
N VAL A 171 -6.83 4.32 7.74
CA VAL A 171 -6.93 4.89 9.09
C VAL A 171 -6.11 4.05 10.07
N ASP A 172 -5.26 4.73 10.84
CA ASP A 172 -4.52 4.17 11.97
C ASP A 172 -5.04 4.81 13.26
N LEU A 173 -5.86 4.07 14.01
CA LEU A 173 -6.49 4.51 15.25
C LEU A 173 -5.73 3.96 16.46
N GLY A 174 -5.00 4.86 17.14
CA GLY A 174 -4.39 4.61 18.43
C GLY A 174 -5.17 5.23 19.59
N GLY A 175 -4.72 4.98 20.83
CA GLY A 175 -5.34 5.59 22.02
C GLY A 175 -5.10 7.09 22.17
N THR A 176 -4.04 7.63 21.55
CA THR A 176 -3.68 9.06 21.66
C THR A 176 -3.93 9.83 20.38
N HIS A 177 -3.66 9.22 19.23
CA HIS A 177 -3.77 9.85 17.93
C HIS A 177 -4.51 8.95 16.94
N ALA A 178 -5.29 9.59 16.08
CA ALA A 178 -5.95 8.98 14.92
C ALA A 178 -5.33 9.60 13.67
N ARG A 179 -4.78 8.77 12.78
CA ARG A 179 -4.21 9.21 11.50
C ARG A 179 -5.09 8.76 10.36
N PHE A 180 -5.34 9.66 9.42
CA PHE A 180 -6.12 9.40 8.21
C PHE A 180 -5.29 9.75 6.99
N ALA A 181 -5.34 8.91 5.96
CA ALA A 181 -4.70 9.17 4.68
C ALA A 181 -5.51 8.55 3.55
N ILE A 182 -5.35 9.07 2.35
CA ILE A 182 -5.86 8.42 1.15
C ILE A 182 -4.78 7.45 0.63
N ALA A 183 -5.14 6.19 0.49
CA ALA A 183 -4.27 5.17 -0.09
C ALA A 183 -4.79 4.77 -1.48
N THR A 184 -3.87 4.61 -2.43
CA THR A 184 -4.16 4.10 -3.77
C THR A 184 -3.70 2.65 -3.87
N ILE A 185 -4.63 1.75 -4.19
CA ILE A 185 -4.42 0.30 -4.23
C ILE A 185 -4.74 -0.20 -5.64
N ASP A 186 -3.84 -1.01 -6.20
CA ASP A 186 -4.07 -1.74 -7.44
C ASP A 186 -3.93 -3.24 -7.17
N LYS A 187 -5.02 -3.99 -7.39
CA LYS A 187 -5.14 -5.41 -7.03
C LYS A 187 -4.76 -5.62 -5.55
N GLU A 188 -3.80 -6.50 -5.29
CA GLU A 188 -3.26 -6.81 -3.96
C GLU A 188 -2.14 -5.86 -3.51
N ARG A 189 -1.81 -4.79 -4.26
CA ARG A 189 -0.67 -3.92 -3.93
C ARG A 189 -1.10 -2.51 -3.55
N VAL A 190 -0.52 -2.01 -2.46
CA VAL A 190 -0.55 -0.58 -2.12
C VAL A 190 0.46 0.13 -3.02
N LEU A 191 -0.01 1.04 -3.85
CA LEU A 191 0.84 1.82 -4.76
C LEU A 191 1.39 3.07 -4.08
N HIS A 192 0.55 3.76 -3.30
CA HIS A 192 0.89 5.02 -2.65
C HIS A 192 -0.04 5.29 -1.45
N VAL A 193 0.49 5.94 -0.41
CA VAL A 193 -0.27 6.50 0.71
C VAL A 193 0.04 7.99 0.75
N GLU A 194 -1.00 8.83 0.66
CA GLU A 194 -0.88 10.29 0.72
C GLU A 194 -0.46 10.77 2.13
N GLU A 195 -0.05 12.04 2.24
CA GLU A 195 0.40 12.64 3.51
C GLU A 195 -0.72 12.51 4.58
N PRO A 196 -0.41 12.00 5.78
CA PRO A 196 -1.41 11.75 6.79
C PRO A 196 -1.89 13.04 7.47
N VAL A 197 -3.20 13.09 7.73
CA VAL A 197 -3.79 14.05 8.66
C VAL A 197 -3.88 13.40 10.03
N THR A 198 -3.24 14.01 11.02
CA THR A 198 -3.19 13.49 12.39
C THR A 198 -4.10 14.30 13.31
N PHE A 199 -5.01 13.59 13.98
CA PHE A 199 -5.91 14.14 14.99
C PHE A 199 -5.55 13.61 16.37
N LYS A 200 -5.67 14.44 17.41
CA LYS A 200 -5.58 13.96 18.80
C LYS A 200 -6.91 13.35 19.21
N CYS A 201 -6.91 12.10 19.66
CA CYS A 201 -8.16 11.41 20.03
C CYS A 201 -8.95 12.15 21.12
N ALA A 202 -8.28 12.86 22.03
CA ALA A 202 -8.93 13.64 23.09
C ALA A 202 -9.75 14.85 22.58
N GLU A 203 -9.53 15.30 21.34
CA GLU A 203 -10.26 16.42 20.74
C GLU A 203 -11.56 15.98 20.03
N TYR A 204 -11.82 14.68 19.95
CA TYR A 204 -12.95 14.10 19.23
C TYR A 204 -13.69 13.08 20.10
N ASP A 205 -15.01 13.17 20.14
CA ASP A 205 -15.88 12.28 20.93
C ASP A 205 -16.13 10.91 20.27
N SER A 206 -15.79 10.77 18.99
CA SER A 206 -16.07 9.57 18.21
C SER A 206 -15.21 9.49 16.94
N LEU A 207 -15.10 8.27 16.37
CA LEU A 207 -14.52 8.11 15.04
C LEU A 207 -15.29 8.90 13.98
N ALA A 208 -16.62 9.04 14.13
CA ALA A 208 -17.45 9.78 13.20
C ALA A 208 -17.11 11.27 13.18
N SER A 209 -16.85 11.89 14.33
CA SER A 209 -16.46 13.30 14.40
C SER A 209 -15.04 13.53 13.86
N ALA A 210 -14.09 12.63 14.14
CA ALA A 210 -12.76 12.67 13.55
C ALA A 210 -12.80 12.45 12.02
N TRP A 211 -13.64 11.52 11.54
CA TRP A 211 -13.84 11.28 10.12
C TRP A 211 -14.36 12.52 9.41
N LYS A 212 -15.39 13.17 9.95
CA LYS A 212 -15.95 14.40 9.38
C LYS A 212 -14.89 15.51 9.28
N ALA A 213 -14.08 15.68 10.33
CA ALA A 213 -12.97 16.64 10.29
C ALA A 213 -11.94 16.30 9.21
N PHE A 214 -11.70 15.00 8.94
CA PHE A 214 -10.88 14.59 7.80
C PHE A 214 -11.51 14.93 6.45
N GLU A 215 -12.83 14.77 6.28
CA GLU A 215 -13.53 15.16 5.05
C GLU A 215 -13.42 16.68 4.81
N ASP A 216 -13.56 17.47 5.87
CA ASP A 216 -13.41 18.93 5.82
C ASP A 216 -12.00 19.34 5.40
N VAL A 217 -10.96 18.62 5.86
CA VAL A 217 -9.56 18.86 5.47
C VAL A 217 -9.29 18.46 4.01
N LEU A 218 -9.87 17.35 3.53
CA LEU A 218 -9.69 16.90 2.15
C LEU A 218 -10.30 17.88 1.14
N GLY A 219 -11.42 18.52 1.47
CA GLY A 219 -12.10 19.45 0.57
C GLY A 219 -12.79 18.79 -0.63
N TYR A 220 -12.88 17.45 -0.64
CA TYR A 220 -13.62 16.65 -1.62
C TYR A 220 -14.19 15.38 -0.97
N PRO A 221 -15.22 14.74 -1.57
CA PRO A 221 -15.83 13.54 -0.99
C PRO A 221 -14.83 12.40 -0.77
N THR A 222 -14.85 11.79 0.41
CA THR A 222 -13.98 10.64 0.74
C THR A 222 -14.30 9.43 -0.14
N PRO A 223 -13.31 8.54 -0.39
CA PRO A 223 -13.58 7.25 -1.01
C PRO A 223 -14.58 6.42 -0.22
N ARG A 224 -15.44 5.66 -0.91
CA ARG A 224 -16.46 4.78 -0.29
C ARG A 224 -15.90 3.56 0.46
N ARG A 225 -14.58 3.36 0.45
CA ARG A 225 -13.89 2.18 0.98
C ARG A 225 -12.84 2.63 1.98
N ALA A 226 -12.65 1.85 3.03
CA ALA A 226 -11.70 2.17 4.08
C ALA A 226 -11.00 0.93 4.63
N GLY A 227 -9.72 1.06 4.91
CA GLY A 227 -8.93 0.13 5.72
C GLY A 227 -8.65 0.79 7.06
N ILE A 228 -9.23 0.26 8.14
CA ILE A 228 -9.11 0.84 9.48
C ILE A 228 -8.37 -0.15 10.39
N ALA A 229 -7.22 0.26 10.90
CA ALA A 229 -6.51 -0.43 11.96
C ALA A 229 -6.88 0.19 13.31
N VAL A 230 -7.41 -0.60 14.24
CA VAL A 230 -7.85 -0.13 15.56
C VAL A 230 -7.05 -0.82 16.64
N ALA A 231 -6.32 -0.05 17.46
CA ALA A 231 -5.61 -0.53 18.66
C ALA A 231 -4.67 -1.74 18.44
N CYS A 232 -4.39 -2.13 17.20
CA CYS A 232 -3.48 -3.21 16.80
C CYS A 232 -2.44 -2.69 15.78
N PRO A 233 -1.65 -1.65 16.11
CA PRO A 233 -0.74 -1.04 15.16
C PRO A 233 0.28 -2.05 14.61
N LEU A 234 0.67 -3.07 15.38
CA LEU A 234 1.64 -4.05 14.88
C LEU A 234 1.07 -5.08 13.92
N ALA A 235 -0.24 -5.31 13.91
CA ALA A 235 -0.88 -6.10 12.86
C ALA A 235 -0.78 -5.37 11.51
N ALA A 236 -1.11 -4.07 11.51
CA ALA A 236 -0.95 -3.23 10.33
C ALA A 236 0.53 -3.19 9.90
N VAL A 237 1.47 -2.96 10.83
CA VAL A 237 2.90 -3.00 10.51
C VAL A 237 3.31 -4.37 9.94
N ALA A 238 2.77 -5.48 10.42
CA ALA A 238 3.05 -6.81 9.84
C ALA A 238 2.55 -6.94 8.39
N HIS A 239 1.36 -6.40 8.07
CA HIS A 239 0.89 -6.27 6.69
C HIS A 239 1.80 -5.36 5.84
N ALA A 240 2.34 -4.29 6.42
CA ALA A 240 3.32 -3.45 5.74
C ALA A 240 4.62 -4.22 5.46
N VAL A 241 5.15 -4.95 6.45
CA VAL A 241 6.34 -5.81 6.30
C VAL A 241 6.13 -6.85 5.19
N ALA A 242 4.90 -7.33 5.03
CA ALA A 242 4.56 -8.29 3.99
C ALA A 242 4.72 -7.70 2.57
N HIS A 243 4.44 -6.41 2.38
CA HIS A 243 4.31 -5.74 1.06
C HIS A 243 5.45 -4.77 0.72
N LEU A 244 6.20 -4.28 1.70
CA LEU A 244 7.26 -3.31 1.48
C LEU A 244 8.49 -3.94 0.82
N ASP A 245 9.12 -3.17 -0.06
CA ASP A 245 10.40 -3.54 -0.67
C ASP A 245 11.55 -3.37 0.33
N GLU A 246 12.66 -4.07 0.07
CA GLU A 246 13.88 -4.12 0.90
C GLU A 246 14.44 -2.74 1.30
N LYS A 247 14.27 -1.71 0.45
CA LYS A 247 14.69 -0.32 0.73
C LYS A 247 14.03 0.31 1.96
N ASN A 248 12.88 -0.21 2.39
CA ASN A 248 12.14 0.27 3.56
C ASN A 248 12.55 -0.45 4.85
N PHE A 249 13.67 -1.16 4.81
CA PHE A 249 14.24 -1.82 5.97
C PHE A 249 15.70 -1.41 6.12
N ARG A 250 16.08 -1.10 7.36
CA ARG A 250 17.48 -0.94 7.74
C ARG A 250 17.91 -2.19 8.49
N HIS A 251 19.09 -2.71 8.16
CA HIS A 251 19.72 -3.78 8.94
C HIS A 251 20.02 -3.27 10.36
N LEU A 252 19.73 -4.10 11.37
CA LEU A 252 20.04 -3.81 12.77
C LEU A 252 21.13 -4.74 13.31
N CYS A 253 20.93 -6.05 13.17
CA CYS A 253 21.93 -7.04 13.55
C CYS A 253 21.68 -8.40 12.88
N GLY A 254 22.61 -9.34 13.08
CA GLY A 254 22.60 -10.64 12.40
C GLY A 254 23.06 -10.53 10.94
N PRO A 255 22.80 -11.54 10.10
CA PRO A 255 23.18 -11.52 8.69
C PRO A 255 22.48 -10.39 7.93
N GLU A 256 23.23 -9.68 7.08
CA GLU A 256 22.72 -8.62 6.20
C GLU A 256 22.10 -9.23 4.93
N GLU A 257 21.00 -9.97 5.14
CA GLU A 257 20.27 -10.66 4.08
C GLU A 257 18.83 -10.16 3.97
N PRO A 258 18.18 -10.26 2.81
CA PRO A 258 16.76 -9.95 2.65
C PRO A 258 15.87 -10.71 3.64
N LEU A 259 14.71 -10.16 3.98
CA LEU A 259 13.75 -10.90 4.81
C LEU A 259 13.32 -12.20 4.08
N PRO A 260 13.22 -13.33 4.81
CA PRO A 260 12.91 -14.61 4.18
C PRO A 260 11.56 -14.57 3.46
N LYS A 261 11.52 -15.18 2.26
CA LYS A 261 10.31 -15.27 1.44
C LYS A 261 9.30 -16.28 1.99
N HIS A 262 9.78 -17.31 2.71
CA HIS A 262 8.96 -18.38 3.27
C HIS A 262 9.40 -18.69 4.70
N ALA A 263 8.85 -17.95 5.67
CA ALA A 263 9.13 -18.14 7.09
C ALA A 263 8.10 -17.41 7.95
N GLY A 264 8.12 -17.68 9.26
CA GLY A 264 7.59 -16.76 10.26
C GLY A 264 8.55 -15.58 10.45
N ILE A 265 8.02 -14.37 10.54
CA ILE A 265 8.77 -13.14 10.83
C ILE A 265 8.09 -12.50 12.04
N SER A 266 8.84 -12.32 13.12
CA SER A 266 8.35 -11.61 14.31
C SER A 266 8.38 -10.11 14.07
N ILE A 267 7.33 -9.41 14.50
CA ILE A 267 7.25 -7.95 14.46
C ILE A 267 7.10 -7.47 15.89
N VAL A 268 8.04 -6.67 16.36
CA VAL A 268 8.06 -6.14 17.73
C VAL A 268 8.18 -4.63 17.66
N GLY A 269 7.26 -3.90 18.26
CA GLY A 269 7.23 -2.44 18.16
C GLY A 269 7.02 -1.75 19.49
N PRO A 270 8.07 -1.18 20.11
CA PRO A 270 7.86 -0.27 21.23
C PRO A 270 7.22 1.03 20.73
N GLY A 271 6.20 1.48 21.45
CA GLY A 271 5.40 2.67 21.20
C GLY A 271 4.85 3.21 22.52
N THR A 272 3.57 3.55 22.57
CA THR A 272 2.89 3.80 23.86
C THR A 272 2.79 2.54 24.71
N GLY A 273 2.72 1.37 24.08
CA GLY A 273 2.89 0.04 24.67
C GLY A 273 3.97 -0.77 23.96
N LEU A 274 3.95 -2.09 24.09
CA LEU A 274 4.81 -3.02 23.35
C LEU A 274 3.94 -3.96 22.51
N GLY A 275 3.71 -3.60 21.25
CA GLY A 275 2.92 -4.47 20.39
C GLY A 275 3.78 -5.54 19.72
N VAL A 276 3.15 -6.70 19.49
CA VAL A 276 3.79 -7.89 18.94
C VAL A 276 2.87 -8.56 17.93
N ALA A 277 3.41 -8.90 16.76
CA ALA A 277 2.69 -9.67 15.75
C ALA A 277 3.63 -10.70 15.10
N LEU A 278 3.05 -11.70 14.45
CA LEU A 278 3.76 -12.70 13.67
C LEU A 278 3.24 -12.70 12.23
N LEU A 279 4.13 -12.42 11.28
CA LEU A 279 3.87 -12.59 9.85
C LEU A 279 4.28 -14.00 9.44
N ILE A 280 3.34 -14.78 8.90
CA ILE A 280 3.58 -16.14 8.43
C ILE A 280 3.53 -16.14 6.90
N ARG A 281 4.63 -16.50 6.26
CA ARG A 281 4.71 -16.66 4.79
C ARG A 281 4.80 -18.15 4.42
N PRO A 282 3.68 -18.86 4.24
CA PRO A 282 3.70 -20.25 3.79
C PRO A 282 4.24 -20.36 2.37
N LYS A 283 4.75 -21.53 2.00
CA LYS A 283 5.17 -21.81 0.62
C LYS A 283 3.93 -22.05 -0.25
N GLY A 284 3.74 -21.24 -1.28
CA GLY A 284 2.65 -21.42 -2.26
C GLY A 284 1.26 -20.97 -1.80
N ALA A 285 1.17 -20.19 -0.72
CA ALA A 285 -0.08 -19.60 -0.26
C ALA A 285 0.14 -18.13 0.17
N HIS A 286 -0.96 -17.39 0.32
CA HIS A 286 -0.92 -16.01 0.80
C HIS A 286 -0.37 -15.94 2.23
N TYR A 287 0.24 -14.81 2.55
CA TYR A 287 0.74 -14.57 3.89
C TYR A 287 -0.41 -14.40 4.89
N GLN A 288 -0.14 -14.68 6.16
CA GLN A 288 -1.08 -14.48 7.26
C GLN A 288 -0.41 -13.61 8.32
N VAL A 289 -1.20 -12.76 8.97
CA VAL A 289 -0.77 -11.99 10.14
C VAL A 289 -1.50 -12.54 11.34
N LEU A 290 -0.74 -12.97 12.35
CA LEU A 290 -1.25 -13.33 13.66
C LEU A 290 -0.97 -12.19 14.63
N GLU A 291 -2.04 -11.57 15.11
CA GLU A 291 -2.00 -10.54 16.16
C GLU A 291 -1.79 -11.22 17.52
N THR A 292 -0.99 -10.60 18.39
CA THR A 292 -0.68 -11.19 19.70
C THR A 292 -0.56 -10.13 20.79
N GLU A 293 -0.78 -10.54 22.03
CA GLU A 293 -0.51 -9.72 23.24
C GLU A 293 0.87 -10.03 23.82
N GLY A 294 1.86 -10.23 22.96
CA GLY A 294 3.21 -10.64 23.34
C GLY A 294 3.92 -9.66 24.29
N GLY A 295 3.53 -8.38 24.32
CA GLY A 295 4.06 -7.40 25.26
C GLY A 295 3.67 -7.64 26.73
N HIS A 296 2.58 -8.39 26.97
CA HIS A 296 2.06 -8.67 28.31
C HIS A 296 2.67 -9.91 28.98
N VAL A 297 3.58 -10.62 28.30
CA VAL A 297 4.40 -11.67 28.93
C VAL A 297 5.22 -11.10 30.07
N ALA A 298 5.57 -11.95 31.04
CA ALA A 298 6.34 -11.51 32.21
C ALA A 298 7.75 -11.04 31.79
N PHE A 299 8.23 -9.95 32.38
CA PHE A 299 9.61 -9.52 32.19
C PHE A 299 10.57 -10.49 32.89
N ALA A 300 11.62 -10.92 32.18
CA ALA A 300 12.64 -11.84 32.66
C ALA A 300 14.01 -11.15 32.70
N PRO A 301 14.48 -10.69 33.88
CA PRO A 301 15.79 -10.06 34.03
C PRO A 301 16.95 -10.96 33.59
N GLN A 302 18.02 -10.34 33.10
CA GLN A 302 19.23 -11.03 32.65
C GLN A 302 20.48 -10.66 33.46
N ASP A 303 20.40 -9.70 34.38
CA ASP A 303 21.51 -9.36 35.30
C ASP A 303 21.01 -8.74 36.62
N GLU A 304 21.93 -8.58 37.56
CA GLU A 304 21.64 -8.06 38.91
C GLU A 304 21.03 -6.65 38.92
N ILE A 305 21.29 -5.83 37.89
CA ILE A 305 20.72 -4.49 37.81
C ILE A 305 19.27 -4.58 37.33
N GLU A 306 18.98 -5.43 36.34
CA GLU A 306 17.62 -5.72 35.91
C GLU A 306 16.79 -6.39 37.00
N ASP A 307 17.40 -7.24 37.85
CA ASP A 307 16.75 -7.81 39.03
C ASP A 307 16.28 -6.72 40.00
N LYS A 308 17.16 -5.76 40.31
CA LYS A 308 16.84 -4.62 41.17
C LYS A 308 15.80 -3.70 40.54
N ILE A 309 15.88 -3.46 39.22
CA ILE A 309 14.86 -2.69 38.50
C ILE A 309 13.50 -3.39 38.63
N LEU A 310 13.45 -4.71 38.42
CA LEU A 310 12.23 -5.49 38.55
C LEU A 310 11.67 -5.42 39.97
N GLU A 311 12.50 -5.52 41.01
CA GLU A 311 12.07 -5.38 42.40
C GLU A 311 11.42 -4.01 42.65
N VAL A 312 12.05 -2.93 42.22
CA VAL A 312 11.54 -1.57 42.40
C VAL A 312 10.22 -1.37 41.64
N VAL A 313 10.16 -1.74 40.37
CA VAL A 313 8.95 -1.57 39.55
C VAL A 313 7.79 -2.41 40.12
N ARG A 314 8.07 -3.60 40.66
CA ARG A 314 7.07 -4.48 41.27
C ARG A 314 6.48 -3.92 42.58
N LYS A 315 7.18 -3.03 43.29
CA LYS A 315 6.59 -2.36 44.47
C LYS A 315 5.36 -1.50 44.10
N GLY A 316 5.34 -0.96 42.88
CA GLY A 316 4.21 -0.19 42.34
C GLY A 316 3.19 -1.01 41.53
N LEU A 317 3.52 -2.24 41.15
CA LEU A 317 2.72 -3.08 40.25
C LEU A 317 2.76 -4.55 40.69
N CYS A 318 1.60 -5.20 40.86
CA CYS A 318 1.53 -6.61 41.27
C CYS A 318 2.29 -7.55 40.30
N ARG A 319 2.24 -7.28 38.99
CA ARG A 319 2.97 -8.01 37.94
C ARG A 319 3.63 -7.03 36.98
N VAL A 320 4.88 -7.32 36.62
CA VAL A 320 5.66 -6.54 35.66
C VAL A 320 5.75 -7.33 34.35
N SER A 321 5.02 -6.87 33.33
CA SER A 321 5.15 -7.39 31.97
C SER A 321 6.33 -6.75 31.24
N SER A 322 6.78 -7.37 30.15
CA SER A 322 7.79 -6.81 29.26
C SER A 322 7.43 -5.40 28.81
N GLU A 323 6.17 -5.12 28.48
CA GLU A 323 5.68 -3.78 28.14
C GLU A 323 5.99 -2.73 29.21
N ARG A 324 5.94 -3.07 30.50
CA ARG A 324 6.23 -2.11 31.58
C ARG A 324 7.69 -1.66 31.61
N ILE A 325 8.58 -2.37 30.91
CA ILE A 325 10.00 -2.07 30.80
C ILE A 325 10.34 -1.54 29.40
N VAL A 326 9.85 -2.18 28.34
CA VAL A 326 10.22 -1.90 26.94
C VAL A 326 9.11 -1.21 26.14
N SER A 327 8.54 -0.14 26.70
CA SER A 327 7.62 0.78 26.01
C SER A 327 8.01 2.24 26.26
N GLY A 328 7.32 3.18 25.61
CA GLY A 328 7.51 4.62 25.82
C GLY A 328 7.49 5.00 27.31
N PRO A 329 6.43 4.65 28.07
CA PRO A 329 6.37 4.85 29.52
C PRO A 329 7.36 3.97 30.31
N GLY A 330 7.81 2.86 29.72
CA GLY A 330 8.79 1.96 30.34
C GLY A 330 10.13 2.63 30.67
N LEU A 331 10.56 3.60 29.85
CA LEU A 331 11.78 4.37 30.13
C LEU A 331 11.69 5.12 31.47
N ALA A 332 10.54 5.71 31.79
CA ALA A 332 10.32 6.40 33.06
C ALA A 332 10.36 5.43 34.25
N ASN A 333 9.86 4.20 34.07
CA ASN A 333 9.95 3.16 35.10
C ASN A 333 11.41 2.78 35.40
N ILE A 334 12.22 2.59 34.34
CA ILE A 334 13.65 2.28 34.48
C ILE A 334 14.40 3.45 35.13
N TYR A 335 14.15 4.69 34.68
CA TYR A 335 14.78 5.89 35.22
C TYR A 335 14.53 6.05 36.73
N LYS A 336 13.27 5.94 37.16
CA LYS A 336 12.89 5.99 38.58
C LYS A 336 13.53 4.86 39.38
N ALA A 337 13.56 3.65 38.83
CA ALA A 337 14.19 2.52 39.49
C ALA A 337 15.69 2.70 39.68
N LEU A 338 16.41 3.17 38.65
CA LEU A 338 17.84 3.46 38.74
C LEU A 338 18.14 4.58 39.74
N GLY A 339 17.30 5.63 39.78
CA GLY A 339 17.41 6.69 40.79
C GLY A 339 17.34 6.14 42.21
N GLN A 340 16.36 5.28 42.50
CA GLN A 340 16.23 4.62 43.81
C GLN A 340 17.42 3.69 44.12
N ILE A 341 17.87 2.90 43.15
CA ILE A 341 19.00 1.98 43.33
C ILE A 341 20.30 2.73 43.65
N LYS A 342 20.49 3.92 43.07
CA LYS A 342 21.69 4.74 43.24
C LYS A 342 21.58 5.78 44.35
N GLY A 343 20.42 5.90 45.00
CA GLY A 343 20.18 6.95 45.99
C GLY A 343 20.18 8.37 45.40
N VAL A 344 19.84 8.50 44.11
CA VAL A 344 19.69 9.81 43.44
C VAL A 344 18.25 10.27 43.63
N GLU A 345 18.08 11.40 44.31
CA GLU A 345 16.76 11.99 44.54
C GLU A 345 16.24 12.66 43.25
N ILE A 346 15.10 12.19 42.75
CA ILE A 346 14.45 12.76 41.57
C ILE A 346 13.49 13.84 42.06
N LEU A 347 13.98 15.08 42.11
CA LEU A 347 13.30 16.22 42.72
C LEU A 347 12.14 16.77 41.89
N GLU A 348 12.15 16.56 40.56
CA GLU A 348 11.11 17.06 39.65
C GLU A 348 10.46 15.93 38.85
N THR A 349 9.13 16.05 38.66
CA THR A 349 8.41 15.15 37.76
C THR A 349 8.73 15.56 36.32
N ILE A 350 9.62 14.80 35.67
CA ILE A 350 9.94 14.97 34.25
C ILE A 350 8.85 14.25 33.43
N ASP A 351 8.28 14.93 32.44
CA ASP A 351 7.35 14.30 31.50
C ASP A 351 8.07 13.37 30.51
N ASP A 352 7.36 12.38 29.96
CA ASP A 352 7.95 11.35 29.09
C ASP A 352 8.70 11.94 27.90
N ARG A 353 8.19 13.01 27.27
CA ARG A 353 8.82 13.61 26.09
C ARG A 353 10.18 14.19 26.47
N THR A 354 10.23 14.97 27.55
CA THR A 354 11.48 15.56 28.06
C THR A 354 12.47 14.49 28.50
N LEU A 355 12.00 13.43 29.16
CA LEU A 355 12.87 12.31 29.56
C LEU A 355 13.51 11.62 28.35
N TRP A 356 12.71 11.29 27.34
CA TRP A 356 13.20 10.69 26.10
C TRP A 356 14.22 11.59 25.39
N GLN A 357 13.97 12.90 25.36
CA GLN A 357 14.90 13.87 24.76
C GLN A 357 16.23 13.90 25.51
N LYS A 358 16.20 14.07 26.84
CA LYS A 358 17.40 14.07 27.69
C LYS A 358 18.21 12.77 27.56
N ALA A 359 17.51 11.64 27.50
CA ALA A 359 18.12 10.33 27.32
C ALA A 359 18.82 10.20 25.96
N LEU A 360 18.18 10.67 24.87
CA LEU A 360 18.73 10.59 23.51
C LEU A 360 19.88 11.57 23.25
N GLU A 361 19.81 12.77 23.82
CA GLU A 361 20.86 13.79 23.74
C GLU A 361 22.00 13.51 24.74
N GLY A 362 21.72 12.80 25.84
CA GLY A 362 22.71 12.44 26.86
C GLY A 362 23.01 13.59 27.80
N THR A 363 22.08 14.53 27.92
CA THR A 363 22.18 15.69 28.82
C THR A 363 21.87 15.34 30.28
N ASP A 364 21.35 14.14 30.53
CA ASP A 364 21.15 13.54 31.85
C ASP A 364 21.75 12.13 31.84
N SER A 365 22.72 11.88 32.73
CA SER A 365 23.46 10.62 32.80
C SER A 365 22.58 9.45 33.28
N LEU A 366 21.63 9.69 34.18
CA LEU A 366 20.69 8.68 34.66
C LEU A 366 19.66 8.34 33.57
N ALA A 367 19.21 9.34 32.80
CA ALA A 367 18.32 9.13 31.66
C ALA A 367 19.01 8.36 30.54
N ARG A 368 20.29 8.66 30.28
CA ARG A 368 21.13 7.92 29.32
C ARG A 368 21.27 6.45 29.73
N GLU A 369 21.59 6.20 30.99
CA GLU A 369 21.71 4.83 31.52
C GLU A 369 20.38 4.07 31.50
N ALA A 370 19.26 4.76 31.75
CA ALA A 370 17.93 4.18 31.61
C ALA A 370 17.64 3.76 30.16
N LEU A 371 18.08 4.55 29.17
CA LEU A 371 17.95 4.21 27.76
C LEU A 371 18.84 3.04 27.35
N ASP A 372 20.04 2.93 27.92
CA ASP A 372 20.91 1.76 27.71
C ASP A 372 20.24 0.48 28.21
N ARG A 373 19.70 0.53 29.44
CA ARG A 373 18.94 -0.58 30.04
C ARG A 373 17.68 -0.92 29.24
N PHE A 374 16.98 0.09 28.73
CA PHE A 374 15.84 -0.10 27.84
C PHE A 374 16.23 -0.90 26.59
N CYS A 375 17.35 -0.56 25.94
CA CYS A 375 17.76 -1.22 24.71
C CYS A 375 18.25 -2.65 24.95
N LEU A 376 18.98 -2.88 26.05
CA LEU A 376 19.37 -4.22 26.48
C LEU A 376 18.13 -5.10 26.73
N ALA A 377 17.16 -4.59 27.49
CA ALA A 377 15.91 -5.28 27.76
C ALA A 377 15.10 -5.54 26.48
N LEU A 378 15.07 -4.59 25.54
CA LEU A 378 14.39 -4.74 24.25
C LEU A 378 15.04 -5.87 23.43
N GLY A 379 16.37 -5.98 23.42
CA GLY A 379 17.08 -7.09 22.79
C GLY A 379 16.67 -8.43 23.39
N SER A 380 16.69 -8.55 24.72
CA SER A 380 16.28 -9.75 25.43
C SER A 380 14.85 -10.15 25.08
N VAL A 381 13.89 -9.22 25.20
CA VAL A 381 12.47 -9.47 24.94
C VAL A 381 12.22 -9.83 23.47
N ALA A 382 12.85 -9.13 22.53
CA ALA A 382 12.73 -9.42 21.11
C ALA A 382 13.22 -10.84 20.77
N GLY A 383 14.33 -11.28 21.38
CA GLY A 383 14.84 -12.63 21.19
C GLY A 383 13.95 -13.71 21.81
N ASP A 384 13.36 -13.45 22.98
CA ASP A 384 12.40 -14.37 23.61
C ASP A 384 11.14 -14.53 22.76
N LEU A 385 10.61 -13.43 22.23
CA LEU A 385 9.45 -13.44 21.34
C LEU A 385 9.73 -14.17 20.02
N ALA A 386 10.91 -13.95 19.43
CA ALA A 386 11.33 -14.64 18.21
C ALA A 386 11.36 -16.16 18.40
N LEU A 387 11.92 -16.64 19.51
CA LEU A 387 11.94 -18.06 19.86
C LEU A 387 10.54 -18.60 20.18
N ALA A 388 9.76 -17.88 20.98
CA ALA A 388 8.41 -18.30 21.37
C ALA A 388 7.45 -18.41 20.17
N GLN A 389 7.61 -17.54 19.17
CA GLN A 389 6.83 -17.55 17.95
C GLN A 389 7.37 -18.52 16.88
N GLY A 390 8.58 -19.05 17.06
CA GLY A 390 9.24 -19.91 16.06
C GLY A 390 9.52 -19.20 14.74
N SER A 391 9.83 -17.91 14.78
CA SER A 391 10.14 -17.14 13.58
C SER A 391 11.56 -17.44 13.07
N SER A 392 11.95 -16.84 11.95
CA SER A 392 13.32 -16.95 11.40
C SER A 392 13.94 -15.59 11.08
N ALA A 393 13.20 -14.51 11.34
CA ALA A 393 13.65 -13.13 11.22
C ALA A 393 12.82 -12.26 12.16
N LEU A 394 13.33 -11.07 12.49
CA LEU A 394 12.62 -10.10 13.30
C LEU A 394 12.66 -8.70 12.67
N VAL A 395 11.53 -8.01 12.71
CA VAL A 395 11.43 -6.60 12.34
C VAL A 395 11.03 -5.78 13.57
N ILE A 396 11.87 -4.82 13.92
CA ILE A 396 11.56 -3.77 14.89
C ILE A 396 10.69 -2.72 14.19
N GLY A 397 9.50 -2.51 14.74
CA GLY A 397 8.54 -1.50 14.32
C GLY A 397 8.28 -0.46 15.41
N GLY A 398 7.18 0.27 15.25
CA GLY A 398 6.72 1.25 16.23
C GLY A 398 7.51 2.56 16.22
N GLY A 399 6.87 3.64 16.69
CA GLY A 399 7.45 4.98 16.67
C GLY A 399 8.70 5.11 17.55
N VAL A 400 8.75 4.41 18.69
CA VAL A 400 9.94 4.41 19.55
C VAL A 400 11.06 3.65 18.87
N GLY A 401 10.78 2.45 18.34
CA GLY A 401 11.78 1.59 17.67
C GLY A 401 12.48 2.29 16.52
N PHE A 402 11.72 3.00 15.68
CA PHE A 402 12.28 3.82 14.60
C PHE A 402 13.15 4.98 15.13
N ARG A 403 12.65 5.73 16.12
CA ARG A 403 13.34 6.88 16.72
C ARG A 403 14.69 6.51 17.35
N ILE A 404 14.81 5.30 17.91
CA ILE A 404 16.05 4.81 18.54
C ILE A 404 16.89 3.92 17.63
N SER A 405 16.53 3.75 16.35
CA SER A 405 17.15 2.78 15.44
C SER A 405 18.68 2.89 15.37
N HIS A 406 19.22 4.09 15.21
CA HIS A 406 20.68 4.34 15.21
C HIS A 406 21.35 4.08 16.57
N TYR A 407 20.59 4.16 17.65
CA TYR A 407 21.09 3.88 18.99
C TYR A 407 21.15 2.37 19.26
N LEU A 408 20.17 1.61 18.74
CA LEU A 408 20.09 0.16 18.92
C LEU A 408 21.34 -0.57 18.38
N GLU A 409 21.94 -0.07 17.32
CA GLU A 409 23.19 -0.61 16.74
C GLU A 409 24.36 -0.60 17.73
N LYS A 410 24.34 0.27 18.74
CA LYS A 410 25.47 0.53 19.66
C LYS A 410 25.16 0.25 21.14
N SER A 411 23.94 -0.19 21.45
CA SER A 411 23.39 -0.22 22.81
C SER A 411 23.42 -1.59 23.50
N GLY A 412 24.04 -2.60 22.87
CA GLY A 412 24.04 -3.97 23.39
C GLY A 412 22.80 -4.80 23.01
N PHE A 413 21.92 -4.25 22.16
CA PHE A 413 20.69 -4.92 21.73
C PHE A 413 21.00 -6.29 21.09
N ALA A 414 22.01 -6.35 20.21
CA ALA A 414 22.34 -7.56 19.45
C ALA A 414 22.83 -8.69 20.37
N GLU A 415 23.68 -8.36 21.33
CA GLU A 415 24.21 -9.28 22.33
C GLU A 415 23.09 -9.88 23.18
N ARG A 416 22.15 -9.03 23.64
CA ARG A 416 20.98 -9.45 24.41
C ARG A 416 19.98 -10.27 23.59
N PHE A 417 19.75 -9.89 22.34
CA PHE A 417 18.92 -10.66 21.41
C PHE A 417 19.46 -12.08 21.21
N GLN A 418 20.79 -12.21 21.07
CA GLN A 418 21.45 -13.50 20.87
C GLN A 418 21.64 -14.31 22.17
N ALA A 419 21.59 -13.68 23.34
CA ALA A 419 21.79 -14.32 24.64
C ALA A 419 20.61 -15.25 25.03
N LYS A 420 20.48 -16.39 24.35
CA LYS A 420 19.41 -17.39 24.53
C LYS A 420 19.95 -18.78 24.85
N GLY A 421 21.05 -18.82 25.60
CA GLY A 421 21.71 -20.05 26.04
C GLY A 421 22.00 -20.99 24.87
N ARG A 422 21.42 -22.20 24.89
CA ARG A 422 21.61 -23.23 23.86
C ARG A 422 21.16 -22.78 22.46
N PHE A 423 20.29 -21.78 22.37
CA PHE A 423 19.82 -21.23 21.11
C PHE A 423 20.70 -20.08 20.58
N ASN A 424 21.78 -19.68 21.26
CA ASN A 424 22.63 -18.56 20.83
C ASN A 424 23.09 -18.68 19.37
N HIS A 425 23.56 -19.86 18.94
CA HIS A 425 23.98 -20.08 17.56
C HIS A 425 22.83 -20.00 16.54
N LEU A 426 21.60 -20.35 16.95
CA LEU A 426 20.41 -20.13 16.12
C LEU A 426 20.12 -18.63 15.99
N MET A 427 20.15 -17.91 17.12
CA MET A 427 19.86 -16.47 17.15
C MET A 427 20.85 -15.64 16.33
N GLN A 428 22.11 -16.07 16.21
CA GLN A 428 23.11 -15.43 15.34
C GLN A 428 22.72 -15.45 13.85
N LYS A 429 21.84 -16.37 13.43
CA LYS A 429 21.38 -16.51 12.04
C LYS A 429 20.11 -15.71 11.74
N PHE A 430 19.53 -15.03 12.73
CA PHE A 430 18.34 -14.22 12.53
C PHE A 430 18.71 -12.87 11.92
N PRO A 431 18.24 -12.54 10.70
CA PRO A 431 18.29 -11.17 10.23
C PRO A 431 17.31 -10.33 11.07
N VAL A 432 17.82 -9.30 11.72
CA VAL A 432 17.02 -8.33 12.47
C VAL A 432 17.07 -7.00 11.76
N LYS A 433 15.90 -6.42 11.49
CA LYS A 433 15.77 -5.16 10.75
C LYS A 433 14.88 -4.16 11.48
N VAL A 434 15.04 -2.89 11.17
CA VAL A 434 14.10 -1.83 11.55
C VAL A 434 13.33 -1.38 10.32
N ILE A 435 12.00 -1.31 10.40
CA ILE A 435 11.17 -0.71 9.34
C ILE A 435 11.39 0.81 9.29
N THR A 436 11.67 1.33 8.10
CA THR A 436 12.00 2.76 7.89
C THR A 436 10.94 3.53 7.12
N HIS A 437 9.86 2.86 6.69
CA HIS A 437 8.72 3.53 6.09
C HIS A 437 8.14 4.56 7.07
N PRO A 438 7.83 5.81 6.66
CA PRO A 438 7.40 6.87 7.56
C PRO A 438 6.07 6.54 8.24
N GLU A 439 5.14 5.94 7.50
CA GLU A 439 3.78 5.63 7.97
C GLU A 439 3.44 4.14 7.82
N PRO A 440 4.13 3.23 8.55
CA PRO A 440 3.97 1.80 8.35
C PRO A 440 2.60 1.29 8.83
N GLY A 441 1.97 1.98 9.79
CA GLY A 441 0.61 1.67 10.24
C GLY A 441 -0.43 1.92 9.15
N LEU A 442 -0.41 3.10 8.52
CA LEU A 442 -1.34 3.45 7.43
C LEU A 442 -1.12 2.60 6.18
N PHE A 443 0.14 2.43 5.78
CA PHE A 443 0.49 1.53 4.68
C PHE A 443 0.01 0.10 4.96
N GLY A 444 0.19 -0.34 6.21
CA GLY A 444 -0.29 -1.61 6.72
C GLY A 444 -1.80 -1.80 6.65
N ALA A 445 -2.57 -0.80 7.07
CA ALA A 445 -4.03 -0.81 6.99
C ALA A 445 -4.51 -0.91 5.52
N ALA A 446 -3.83 -0.21 4.61
CA ALA A 446 -4.10 -0.33 3.18
C ALA A 446 -3.73 -1.71 2.62
N ALA A 447 -2.60 -2.29 3.04
CA ALA A 447 -2.17 -3.63 2.63
C ALA A 447 -3.12 -4.73 3.16
N ALA A 448 -3.61 -4.59 4.39
CA ALA A 448 -4.61 -5.48 4.96
C ALA A 448 -5.92 -5.47 4.15
N TYR A 449 -6.39 -4.27 3.75
CA TYR A 449 -7.55 -4.13 2.87
C TYR A 449 -7.31 -4.78 1.51
N ALA A 450 -6.17 -4.52 0.88
CA ALA A 450 -5.80 -5.06 -0.44
C ALA A 450 -5.80 -6.60 -0.43
N THR A 451 -5.33 -7.21 0.65
CA THR A 451 -5.20 -8.68 0.77
C THR A 451 -6.54 -9.36 1.05
N LYS A 452 -7.46 -8.72 1.78
CA LYS A 452 -8.81 -9.27 2.04
C LYS A 452 -9.79 -9.07 0.89
N SER A 453 -9.45 -8.19 -0.06
CA SER A 453 -10.33 -7.82 -1.19
C SER A 453 -9.98 -8.55 -2.49
N ALA A 454 -8.94 -9.39 -2.48
CA ALA A 454 -8.57 -10.29 -3.56
C ALA A 454 -9.12 -11.70 -3.27
#